data_AF-A0A1L6HV96-F1
#
_entry.id   AF-A0A1L6HV96-F1
#
_cell.length_a   1.000
_cell.length_b   1.000
_cell.length_c   1.000
_cell.angle_alpha   90.00
_cell.angle_beta   90.00
_cell.angle_gamma   90.00
#
_symmetry.space_group_name_H-M   'P 1'
#
loop_
_entity.id
_entity.type
_entity.pdbx_description
1 polymer ?
#
loop_
_entity_poly.entity_id
_entity_poly.type
_entity_poly.pdbx_seq_one_letter_code
_entity_poly.pdbx_strand_id
1 'polypeptide(L)'
;MRRLLIAFGVVLAVLACCTQTRRFSNLAYSLTATMSDLPRYTKLPLFDPHRKSFTCVFQDQQLPPVDPQAEQWYLQALALDDPNIFYKDRAWAQIYDLYAKAAGRNHWKAMLNLASLILSDYPGVPEQDPEIAVRWVEKAMQLGVADAWHRMGIYHQSGLIPGGNSTTAYAFFQRAADMGSPVAMTLFGDKLGGTYDDPGGDFWGNRPIATKMLECALAQGYGDAAFELGYLQTGDFSPEDKARALRTFHEGVKLGSAKCATKLSVEFRGFDLSNGENLIGYIDEARAERYTVLSDTLERYPGRFKLPNLDKVLPLPPAPLPKWDGNKQTLIDAAKAVSPLPQPSSGGQLQGRESIPESYAAVRPSHQSLRVAHGRERGGRANVPGGAPDMPKTQFAL
;
A
#
# COMPACT_ATOMS: atom_id res chain seq x y z
N MET A 1 -22.19 53.28 -88.47
CA MET A 1 -20.76 53.42 -88.78
C MET A 1 -19.96 53.13 -87.51
N ARG A 2 -18.83 52.46 -87.70
CA ARG A 2 -17.77 52.02 -86.77
C ARG A 2 -17.55 52.80 -85.45
N ARG A 3 -17.31 52.00 -84.39
CA ARG A 3 -16.20 52.06 -83.37
C ARG A 3 -16.14 53.34 -82.49
N LEU A 4 -15.76 53.37 -81.22
CA LEU A 4 -14.76 52.65 -80.40
C LEU A 4 -14.85 53.25 -78.96
N LEU A 5 -14.30 52.57 -77.93
CA LEU A 5 -13.70 53.13 -76.67
C LEU A 5 -14.66 53.68 -75.58
N ILE A 6 -14.41 53.64 -74.25
CA ILE A 6 -13.26 53.27 -73.42
C ILE A 6 -13.75 52.92 -71.99
N ALA A 7 -12.92 52.12 -71.35
CA ALA A 7 -12.87 51.59 -70.00
C ALA A 7 -12.88 52.58 -68.80
N PHE A 8 -13.43 52.04 -67.69
CA PHE A 8 -12.98 52.15 -66.28
C PHE A 8 -13.20 53.44 -65.47
N GLY A 9 -14.11 53.33 -64.49
CA GLY A 9 -14.30 54.27 -63.37
C GLY A 9 -13.59 53.81 -62.09
N VAL A 10 -13.16 54.81 -61.33
CA VAL A 10 -12.32 54.77 -60.11
C VAL A 10 -13.18 54.61 -58.84
N VAL A 11 -12.73 53.70 -57.97
CA VAL A 11 -12.67 53.71 -56.47
C VAL A 11 -13.66 54.59 -55.69
N LEU A 12 -14.45 54.00 -54.78
CA LEU A 12 -14.38 54.15 -53.29
C LEU A 12 -15.67 53.65 -52.58
N ALA A 13 -15.47 52.85 -51.52
CA ALA A 13 -16.21 52.79 -50.24
C ALA A 13 -17.72 52.41 -50.23
N VAL A 14 -18.31 51.68 -49.26
CA VAL A 14 -17.93 51.07 -47.97
C VAL A 14 -19.18 50.28 -47.49
N LEU A 15 -18.98 49.18 -46.75
CA LEU A 15 -19.94 48.45 -45.87
C LEU A 15 -21.21 47.80 -46.47
N ALA A 16 -21.28 46.46 -46.47
CA ALA A 16 -21.89 45.70 -45.36
C ALA A 16 -22.18 44.23 -45.71
N CYS A 17 -22.07 43.40 -44.68
CA CYS A 17 -22.65 42.07 -44.48
C CYS A 17 -21.80 40.82 -44.81
N CYS A 18 -21.19 40.34 -43.72
CA CYS A 18 -20.67 39.00 -43.48
C CYS A 18 -21.64 37.87 -43.89
N THR A 19 -21.09 36.72 -44.31
CA THR A 19 -21.11 35.43 -43.57
C THR A 19 -21.05 34.24 -44.52
N GLN A 20 -19.86 33.66 -44.75
CA GLN A 20 -19.74 32.22 -45.09
C GLN A 20 -18.28 31.74 -45.11
N THR A 21 -17.58 31.79 -43.98
CA THR A 21 -16.36 30.99 -43.77
C THR A 21 -16.15 30.68 -42.29
N ARG A 22 -16.90 29.71 -41.75
CA ARG A 22 -16.53 29.03 -40.49
C ARG A 22 -17.01 27.56 -40.52
N ARG A 23 -16.20 26.69 -41.12
CA ARG A 23 -16.26 25.23 -40.88
C ARG A 23 -14.86 24.61 -40.92
N PHE A 24 -13.87 25.21 -40.26
CA PHE A 24 -12.56 24.57 -40.02
C PHE A 24 -11.94 25.03 -38.70
N SER A 25 -12.72 25.13 -37.61
CA SER A 25 -12.19 25.59 -36.30
C SER A 25 -12.49 24.66 -35.14
N ASN A 26 -13.24 23.57 -35.34
CA ASN A 26 -13.67 22.70 -34.24
C ASN A 26 -12.80 21.45 -34.01
N LEU A 27 -11.76 21.20 -34.82
CA LEU A 27 -10.84 20.07 -34.56
C LEU A 27 -9.61 20.45 -33.71
N ALA A 28 -9.33 21.74 -33.50
CA ALA A 28 -8.20 22.18 -32.67
C ALA A 28 -8.58 22.44 -31.20
N TYR A 29 -9.88 22.45 -30.87
CA TYR A 29 -10.38 22.76 -29.53
C TYR A 29 -10.55 21.55 -28.60
N SER A 30 -10.22 20.34 -29.07
CA SER A 30 -10.42 19.10 -28.30
C SER A 30 -9.13 18.42 -27.83
N LEU A 31 -7.97 19.04 -28.02
CA LEU A 31 -6.66 18.52 -27.58
C LEU A 31 -5.99 19.37 -26.50
N THR A 32 -6.68 20.39 -25.99
CA THR A 32 -6.26 21.20 -24.84
C THR A 32 -7.24 21.00 -23.67
N ALA A 33 -7.59 19.75 -23.34
CA ALA A 33 -7.78 19.45 -21.92
C ALA A 33 -6.39 19.68 -21.31
N THR A 34 -6.21 20.86 -20.74
CA THR A 34 -4.89 21.37 -20.39
C THR A 34 -4.28 20.43 -19.36
N MET A 35 -2.98 20.17 -19.41
CA MET A 35 -2.29 19.33 -18.41
C MET A 35 -2.65 19.73 -16.97
N SER A 36 -3.09 20.98 -16.75
CA SER A 36 -3.57 21.51 -15.48
C SER A 36 -4.85 20.87 -14.90
N ASP A 37 -5.64 20.12 -15.68
CA ASP A 37 -6.95 19.60 -15.22
C ASP A 37 -6.88 18.16 -14.67
N LEU A 38 -5.69 17.53 -14.71
CA LEU A 38 -5.50 16.17 -14.22
C LEU A 38 -5.47 16.10 -12.68
N PRO A 39 -6.00 15.02 -12.05
CA PRO A 39 -5.98 14.86 -10.59
C PRO A 39 -4.60 15.04 -9.95
N ARG A 40 -3.52 14.60 -10.63
CA ARG A 40 -2.14 14.78 -10.16
C ARG A 40 -1.70 16.24 -9.96
N TYR A 41 -2.40 17.21 -10.57
CA TYR A 41 -2.12 18.65 -10.45
C TYR A 41 -3.20 19.41 -9.68
N THR A 42 -4.04 18.71 -8.92
CA THR A 42 -5.05 19.32 -8.05
C THR A 42 -4.42 20.38 -7.15
N LYS A 43 -4.95 21.62 -7.20
CA LYS A 43 -4.52 22.72 -6.32
C LYS A 43 -5.09 22.49 -4.92
N LEU A 44 -4.21 22.19 -3.97
CA LEU A 44 -4.57 21.91 -2.59
C LEU A 44 -4.09 23.02 -1.66
N PRO A 45 -4.78 23.25 -0.51
CA PRO A 45 -4.24 24.07 0.56
C PRO A 45 -2.87 23.54 1.00
N LEU A 46 -1.97 24.45 1.36
CA LEU A 46 -0.68 24.07 1.93
C LEU A 46 -0.88 23.30 3.24
N PHE A 47 0.12 22.49 3.57
CA PHE A 47 0.17 21.79 4.85
C PHE A 47 0.16 22.79 6.01
N ASP A 48 -0.75 22.57 6.96
CA ASP A 48 -0.90 23.36 8.19
C ASP A 48 -0.53 22.49 9.40
N PRO A 49 0.72 22.55 9.88
CA PRO A 49 1.15 21.77 11.04
C PRO A 49 0.44 22.18 12.34
N HIS A 50 -0.13 23.39 12.42
CA HIS A 50 -0.77 23.93 13.62
C HIS A 50 -2.29 24.02 13.53
N ARG A 51 -2.87 23.23 12.61
CA ARG A 51 -4.32 23.09 12.46
C ARG A 51 -4.99 22.87 13.82
N LYS A 52 -6.12 23.54 14.02
CA LYS A 52 -6.83 23.53 15.32
C LYS A 52 -7.78 22.35 15.48
N SER A 53 -8.17 21.72 14.38
CA SER A 53 -9.11 20.62 14.38
C SER A 53 -8.74 19.56 13.35
N PHE A 54 -9.15 18.34 13.66
CA PHE A 54 -9.12 17.18 12.78
C PHE A 54 -10.41 16.40 13.02
N THR A 55 -11.04 15.95 11.94
CA THR A 55 -12.26 15.14 11.98
C THR A 55 -11.88 13.74 11.53
N CYS A 56 -12.09 12.75 12.40
CA CYS A 56 -11.86 11.36 12.03
C CYS A 56 -12.85 10.91 10.96
N VAL A 57 -12.30 10.40 9.86
CA VAL A 57 -13.04 9.90 8.71
C VAL A 57 -12.50 8.51 8.40
N PHE A 58 -13.40 7.56 8.18
CA PHE A 58 -13.05 6.20 7.82
C PHE A 58 -13.06 6.07 6.30
N GLN A 59 -11.94 5.60 5.71
CA GLN A 59 -11.83 5.45 4.27
C GLN A 59 -12.86 4.47 3.72
N ASP A 60 -13.06 3.31 4.38
CA ASP A 60 -13.95 2.25 3.92
C ASP A 60 -15.42 2.70 3.76
N GLN A 61 -15.86 3.68 4.54
CA GLN A 61 -17.20 4.29 4.46
C GLN A 61 -17.40 5.16 3.20
N GLN A 62 -16.31 5.59 2.55
CA GLN A 62 -16.37 6.46 1.37
C GLN A 62 -16.15 5.71 0.05
N LEU A 63 -15.71 4.45 0.11
CA LEU A 63 -15.31 3.70 -1.06
C LEU A 63 -16.52 3.07 -1.76
N PRO A 64 -16.50 3.01 -3.11
CA PRO A 64 -17.47 2.21 -3.84
C PRO A 64 -17.29 0.71 -3.51
N PRO A 65 -18.37 -0.09 -3.56
CA PRO A 65 -18.28 -1.52 -3.33
C PRO A 65 -17.34 -2.19 -4.35
N VAL A 66 -16.52 -3.12 -3.86
CA VAL A 66 -15.59 -3.88 -4.69
C VAL A 66 -16.33 -4.99 -5.41
N ASP A 67 -16.06 -5.14 -6.71
CA ASP A 67 -16.57 -6.24 -7.50
C ASP A 67 -16.03 -7.60 -6.98
N PRO A 68 -16.88 -8.59 -6.68
CA PRO A 68 -16.43 -9.85 -6.08
C PRO A 68 -15.44 -10.64 -6.94
N GLN A 69 -15.55 -10.56 -8.27
CA GLN A 69 -14.61 -11.22 -9.17
C GLN A 69 -13.24 -10.52 -9.15
N ALA A 70 -13.25 -9.19 -9.08
CA ALA A 70 -12.04 -8.40 -8.93
C ALA A 70 -11.34 -8.68 -7.59
N GLU A 71 -12.09 -8.82 -6.50
CA GLU A 71 -11.56 -9.22 -5.18
C GLU A 71 -10.86 -10.58 -5.26
N GLN A 72 -11.47 -11.57 -5.93
CA GLN A 72 -10.84 -12.87 -6.12
C GLN A 72 -9.52 -12.79 -6.88
N TRP A 73 -9.45 -12.00 -7.96
CA TRP A 73 -8.19 -11.82 -8.69
C TRP A 73 -7.14 -11.11 -7.84
N TYR A 74 -7.55 -10.11 -7.07
CA TYR A 74 -6.66 -9.43 -6.13
C TYR A 74 -6.09 -10.40 -5.09
N LEU A 75 -6.93 -11.22 -4.46
CA LEU A 75 -6.48 -12.24 -3.48
C LEU A 75 -5.59 -13.31 -4.12
N GLN A 76 -5.85 -13.73 -5.37
CA GLN A 76 -4.96 -14.62 -6.12
C GLN A 76 -3.59 -13.98 -6.37
N ALA A 77 -3.55 -12.68 -6.71
CA ALA A 77 -2.30 -11.96 -6.88
C ALA A 77 -1.51 -11.90 -5.56
N LEU A 78 -2.19 -11.64 -4.44
CA LEU A 78 -1.56 -11.66 -3.10
C LEU A 78 -0.98 -13.04 -2.74
N ALA A 79 -1.67 -14.11 -3.11
CA ALA A 79 -1.21 -15.47 -2.84
C ALA A 79 0.04 -15.85 -3.66
N LEU A 80 0.19 -15.30 -4.88
CA LEU A 80 1.38 -15.50 -5.72
C LEU A 80 2.57 -14.63 -5.27
N ASP A 81 2.31 -13.50 -4.61
CA ASP A 81 3.32 -12.64 -4.01
C ASP A 81 3.80 -13.19 -2.64
N ASP A 82 4.25 -14.45 -2.63
CA ASP A 82 4.75 -15.14 -1.43
C ASP A 82 6.13 -14.57 -1.00
N PRO A 83 6.23 -13.93 0.18
CA PRO A 83 7.48 -13.41 0.70
C PRO A 83 8.61 -14.43 0.89
N ASN A 84 8.30 -15.74 1.01
CA ASN A 84 9.31 -16.79 1.12
C ASN A 84 9.97 -17.13 -0.22
N ILE A 85 9.33 -16.77 -1.34
CA ILE A 85 9.92 -16.90 -2.66
C ILE A 85 10.82 -15.69 -2.87
N PHE A 86 12.06 -15.95 -3.30
CA PHE A 86 13.01 -14.89 -3.63
C PHE A 86 12.37 -13.97 -4.67
N TYR A 87 12.43 -12.66 -4.44
CA TYR A 87 11.60 -11.71 -5.16
C TYR A 87 11.76 -11.81 -6.68
N LYS A 88 12.95 -12.11 -7.23
CA LYS A 88 13.14 -12.28 -8.68
C LYS A 88 12.50 -13.53 -9.28
N ASP A 89 12.18 -14.52 -8.46
CA ASP A 89 11.62 -15.81 -8.88
C ASP A 89 10.09 -15.85 -8.73
N ARG A 90 9.48 -14.79 -8.20
CA ARG A 90 8.01 -14.69 -8.10
C ARG A 90 7.39 -14.56 -9.48
N ALA A 91 6.15 -15.01 -9.59
CA ALA A 91 5.39 -15.00 -10.83
C ALA A 91 4.87 -13.58 -11.19
N TRP A 92 5.74 -12.59 -11.32
CA TRP A 92 5.36 -11.17 -11.49
C TRP A 92 4.49 -10.90 -12.71
N ALA A 93 4.71 -11.61 -13.82
CA ALA A 93 3.84 -11.52 -14.99
C ALA A 93 2.39 -11.90 -14.64
N GLN A 94 2.21 -12.99 -13.89
CA GLN A 94 0.88 -13.44 -13.46
C GLN A 94 0.27 -12.51 -12.40
N ILE A 95 1.09 -12.03 -11.45
CA ILE A 95 0.69 -11.04 -10.44
C ILE A 95 0.21 -9.76 -11.13
N TYR A 96 0.95 -9.27 -12.13
CA TYR A 96 0.59 -8.12 -12.95
C TYR A 96 -0.76 -8.34 -13.64
N ASP A 97 -0.95 -9.47 -14.33
CA ASP A 97 -2.19 -9.76 -15.05
C ASP A 97 -3.40 -9.79 -14.13
N LEU A 98 -3.26 -10.38 -12.93
CA LEU A 98 -4.33 -10.44 -11.95
C LEU A 98 -4.66 -9.05 -11.37
N TYR A 99 -3.64 -8.26 -11.03
CA TYR A 99 -3.86 -6.88 -10.60
C TYR A 99 -4.47 -6.03 -11.71
N ALA A 100 -4.04 -6.16 -12.96
CA ALA A 100 -4.60 -5.44 -14.11
C ALA A 100 -6.08 -5.80 -14.35
N LYS A 101 -6.44 -7.08 -14.25
CA LYS A 101 -7.84 -7.53 -14.33
C LYS A 101 -8.70 -6.93 -13.21
N ALA A 102 -8.21 -6.97 -11.96
CA ALA A 102 -8.91 -6.41 -10.80
C ALA A 102 -9.04 -4.88 -10.89
N ALA A 103 -7.95 -4.18 -11.23
CA ALA A 103 -7.90 -2.73 -11.43
C ALA A 103 -8.82 -2.26 -12.59
N GLY A 104 -8.92 -3.07 -13.65
CA GLY A 104 -9.87 -2.87 -14.76
C GLY A 104 -11.33 -2.85 -14.28
N ARG A 105 -11.64 -3.60 -13.21
CA ARG A 105 -12.96 -3.65 -12.54
C ARG A 105 -13.06 -2.76 -11.30
N ASN A 106 -12.27 -1.69 -11.27
CA ASN A 106 -12.27 -0.67 -10.23
C ASN A 106 -11.82 -1.12 -8.83
N HIS A 107 -11.09 -2.23 -8.71
CA HIS A 107 -10.54 -2.65 -7.42
C HIS A 107 -9.40 -1.72 -7.00
N TRP A 108 -9.66 -0.87 -6.02
CA TRP A 108 -8.74 0.21 -5.65
C TRP A 108 -7.37 -0.29 -5.12
N LYS A 109 -7.35 -1.31 -4.26
CA LYS A 109 -6.07 -1.90 -3.78
C LYS A 109 -5.23 -2.45 -4.92
N ALA A 110 -5.87 -3.12 -5.88
CA ALA A 110 -5.21 -3.62 -7.08
C ALA A 110 -4.69 -2.49 -7.97
N MET A 111 -5.39 -1.35 -8.09
CA MET A 111 -4.84 -0.19 -8.82
C MET A 111 -3.56 0.33 -8.18
N LEU A 112 -3.55 0.48 -6.86
CA LEU A 112 -2.40 1.00 -6.13
C LEU A 112 -1.24 0.00 -6.13
N ASN A 113 -1.52 -1.30 -5.98
CA ASN A 113 -0.51 -2.34 -6.12
C ASN A 113 0.01 -2.42 -7.57
N LEU A 114 -0.85 -2.39 -8.58
CA LEU A 114 -0.44 -2.40 -9.99
C LEU A 114 0.49 -1.22 -10.31
N ALA A 115 0.14 -0.03 -9.84
CA ALA A 115 0.98 1.15 -10.01
C ALA A 115 2.32 1.04 -9.25
N SER A 116 2.41 0.31 -8.12
CA SER A 116 3.71 0.00 -7.48
C SER A 116 4.51 -0.97 -8.34
N LEU A 117 3.85 -1.98 -8.90
CA LEU A 117 4.47 -3.01 -9.71
C LEU A 117 5.06 -2.44 -11.01
N ILE A 118 4.34 -1.53 -11.67
CA ILE A 118 4.82 -0.83 -12.88
C ILE A 118 6.09 0.00 -12.60
N LEU A 119 6.20 0.59 -11.41
CA LEU A 119 7.38 1.39 -11.02
C LEU A 119 8.54 0.55 -10.47
N SER A 120 8.39 -0.77 -10.41
CA SER A 120 9.41 -1.67 -9.87
C SER A 120 10.39 -2.16 -10.94
N ASP A 121 11.52 -2.71 -10.49
CA ASP A 121 12.49 -3.42 -11.32
C ASP A 121 12.23 -4.94 -11.38
N TYR A 122 11.03 -5.39 -10.98
CA TYR A 122 10.73 -6.80 -10.87
C TYR A 122 10.68 -7.51 -12.24
N PRO A 123 11.36 -8.66 -12.39
CA PRO A 123 11.48 -9.32 -13.68
C PRO A 123 10.14 -9.86 -14.16
N GLY A 124 9.86 -9.73 -15.46
CA GLY A 124 8.65 -10.26 -16.08
C GLY A 124 7.41 -9.37 -15.93
N VAL A 125 7.51 -8.21 -15.28
CA VAL A 125 6.47 -7.17 -15.35
C VAL A 125 6.43 -6.63 -16.80
N PRO A 126 5.29 -6.74 -17.50
CA PRO A 126 5.22 -6.40 -18.93
C PRO A 126 5.14 -4.90 -19.22
N GLU A 127 4.83 -4.08 -18.22
CA GLU A 127 4.68 -2.62 -18.34
C GLU A 127 5.47 -1.90 -17.25
N GLN A 128 6.31 -0.95 -17.65
CA GLN A 128 7.18 -0.18 -16.76
C GLN A 128 7.13 1.33 -17.01
N ASP A 129 6.19 1.81 -17.85
CA ASP A 129 5.98 3.25 -18.07
C ASP A 129 5.43 3.91 -16.79
N PRO A 130 6.17 4.85 -16.17
CA PRO A 130 5.70 5.54 -14.98
C PRO A 130 4.40 6.33 -15.20
N GLU A 131 4.13 6.82 -16.42
CA GLU A 131 2.89 7.53 -16.72
C GLU A 131 1.65 6.63 -16.54
N ILE A 132 1.76 5.33 -16.85
CA ILE A 132 0.67 4.36 -16.64
C ILE A 132 0.44 4.13 -15.15
N ALA A 133 1.51 4.05 -14.34
CA ALA A 133 1.38 3.96 -12.90
C ALA A 133 0.66 5.18 -12.32
N VAL A 134 1.02 6.40 -12.77
CA VAL A 134 0.35 7.62 -12.31
C VAL A 134 -1.13 7.62 -12.70
N ARG A 135 -1.49 7.22 -13.92
CA ARG A 135 -2.90 7.14 -14.35
C ARG A 135 -3.75 6.18 -13.51
N TRP A 136 -3.18 5.06 -13.06
CA TRP A 136 -3.88 4.16 -12.14
C TRP A 136 -4.14 4.81 -10.78
N VAL A 137 -3.18 5.59 -10.26
CA VAL A 137 -3.37 6.35 -9.02
C VAL A 137 -4.43 7.45 -9.22
N GLU A 138 -4.41 8.17 -10.34
CA GLU A 138 -5.43 9.18 -10.65
C GLU A 138 -6.84 8.57 -10.75
N LYS A 139 -6.96 7.40 -11.37
CA LYS A 139 -8.23 6.66 -11.43
C LYS A 139 -8.72 6.32 -10.02
N ALA A 140 -7.83 5.87 -9.13
CA ALA A 140 -8.19 5.61 -7.73
C ALA A 140 -8.58 6.90 -6.98
N MET A 141 -7.89 8.03 -7.23
CA MET A 141 -8.27 9.34 -6.67
C MET A 141 -9.68 9.77 -7.12
N GLN A 142 -10.02 9.55 -8.38
CA GLN A 142 -11.36 9.84 -8.94
C GLN A 142 -12.46 8.97 -8.32
N LEU A 143 -12.11 7.77 -7.85
CA LEU A 143 -13.02 6.88 -7.09
C LEU A 143 -13.12 7.26 -5.60
N GLY A 144 -12.48 8.34 -5.16
CA GLY A 144 -12.51 8.79 -3.76
C GLY A 144 -11.57 8.04 -2.82
N VAL A 145 -10.62 7.25 -3.35
CA VAL A 145 -9.70 6.46 -2.53
C VAL A 145 -8.70 7.38 -1.84
N ALA A 146 -8.78 7.53 -0.52
CA ALA A 146 -7.91 8.41 0.26
C ALA A 146 -6.42 8.01 0.14
N ASP A 147 -6.12 6.71 0.16
CA ASP A 147 -4.75 6.19 -0.02
C ASP A 147 -4.15 6.52 -1.39
N ALA A 148 -4.99 6.78 -2.41
CA ALA A 148 -4.50 7.22 -3.72
C ALA A 148 -3.97 8.66 -3.67
N TRP A 149 -4.58 9.52 -2.85
CA TRP A 149 -4.06 10.88 -2.60
C TRP A 149 -2.72 10.83 -1.87
N HIS A 150 -2.59 9.92 -0.89
CA HIS A 150 -1.32 9.68 -0.22
C HIS A 150 -0.26 9.23 -1.23
N ARG A 151 -0.60 8.26 -2.09
CA ARG A 151 0.30 7.74 -3.11
C ARG A 151 0.72 8.80 -4.14
N MET A 152 -0.19 9.69 -4.53
CA MET A 152 0.13 10.84 -5.36
C MET A 152 1.11 11.80 -4.65
N GLY A 153 0.97 12.01 -3.34
CA GLY A 153 1.94 12.75 -2.54
C GLY A 153 3.36 12.16 -2.61
N ILE A 154 3.49 10.83 -2.57
CA ILE A 154 4.77 10.14 -2.77
C ILE A 154 5.34 10.44 -4.18
N TYR A 155 4.50 10.46 -5.21
CA TYR A 155 4.92 10.79 -6.57
C TYR A 155 5.37 12.25 -6.72
N HIS A 156 4.75 13.17 -5.99
CA HIS A 156 5.23 14.56 -5.91
C HIS A 156 6.57 14.65 -5.18
N GLN A 157 6.72 13.93 -4.06
CA GLN A 157 7.94 13.97 -3.25
C GLN A 157 9.16 13.38 -3.97
N SER A 158 8.96 12.28 -4.69
CA SER A 158 10.01 11.60 -5.47
C SER A 158 10.37 12.33 -6.77
N GLY A 159 9.64 13.38 -7.14
CA GLY A 159 9.83 14.09 -8.40
C GLY A 159 9.30 13.33 -9.62
N LEU A 160 8.53 12.25 -9.43
CA LEU A 160 7.89 11.52 -10.53
C LEU A 160 6.86 12.40 -11.26
N ILE A 161 6.18 13.28 -10.53
CA ILE A 161 5.31 14.30 -11.15
C ILE A 161 6.16 15.52 -11.53
N PRO A 162 6.16 15.95 -12.81
CA PRO A 162 6.84 17.17 -13.21
C PRO A 162 6.36 18.39 -12.40
N GLY A 163 7.30 19.09 -11.74
CA GLY A 163 7.01 20.22 -10.86
C GLY A 163 6.61 19.85 -9.42
N GLY A 164 6.55 18.54 -9.11
CA GLY A 164 6.36 18.05 -7.75
C GLY A 164 7.56 18.36 -6.85
N ASN A 165 7.28 18.59 -5.56
CA ASN A 165 8.26 18.84 -4.53
C ASN A 165 7.67 18.49 -3.14
N SER A 166 8.45 18.66 -2.08
CA SER A 166 8.00 18.38 -0.71
C SER A 166 6.77 19.19 -0.31
N THR A 167 6.66 20.46 -0.70
CA THR A 167 5.50 21.30 -0.37
C THR A 167 4.23 20.78 -1.01
N THR A 168 4.26 20.40 -2.29
CA THR A 168 3.10 19.80 -2.95
C THR A 168 2.79 18.42 -2.37
N ALA A 169 3.80 17.59 -2.10
CA ALA A 169 3.63 16.28 -1.48
C ALA A 169 2.88 16.37 -0.14
N TYR A 170 3.30 17.27 0.74
CA TYR A 170 2.67 17.50 2.04
C TYR A 170 1.21 17.97 1.94
N ALA A 171 0.87 18.77 0.92
CA ALA A 171 -0.51 19.14 0.64
C ALA A 171 -1.36 17.92 0.21
N PHE A 172 -0.81 17.04 -0.65
CA PHE A 172 -1.45 15.78 -1.05
C PHE A 172 -1.61 14.81 0.12
N PHE A 173 -0.59 14.66 0.96
CA PHE A 173 -0.69 13.86 2.18
C PHE A 173 -1.78 14.42 3.11
N GLN A 174 -1.82 15.74 3.34
CA GLN A 174 -2.82 16.35 4.22
C GLN A 174 -4.24 16.07 3.71
N ARG A 175 -4.44 16.22 2.39
CA ARG A 175 -5.70 15.86 1.75
C ARG A 175 -6.06 14.39 1.96
N ALA A 176 -5.10 13.47 1.85
CA ALA A 176 -5.33 12.06 2.10
C ALA A 176 -5.76 11.78 3.54
N ALA A 177 -5.11 12.39 4.52
CA ALA A 177 -5.48 12.25 5.94
C ALA A 177 -6.89 12.80 6.23
N ASP A 178 -7.24 13.96 5.65
CA ASP A 178 -8.59 14.54 5.76
C ASP A 178 -9.68 13.70 5.08
N MET A 179 -9.30 12.90 4.07
CA MET A 179 -10.18 11.92 3.41
C MET A 179 -10.22 10.57 4.14
N GLY A 180 -9.46 10.41 5.23
CA GLY A 180 -9.49 9.21 6.07
C GLY A 180 -8.45 8.14 5.74
N SER A 181 -7.41 8.44 4.95
CA SER A 181 -6.29 7.50 4.71
C SER A 181 -5.58 7.18 6.02
N PRO A 182 -5.61 5.92 6.52
CA PRO A 182 -4.95 5.57 7.77
C PRO A 182 -3.42 5.70 7.67
N VAL A 183 -2.86 5.46 6.48
CA VAL A 183 -1.42 5.64 6.22
C VAL A 183 -1.04 7.12 6.35
N ALA A 184 -1.79 8.04 5.73
CA ALA A 184 -1.50 9.47 5.82
C ALA A 184 -1.75 10.04 7.23
N MET A 185 -2.79 9.58 7.92
CA MET A 185 -3.02 9.93 9.32
C MET A 185 -1.87 9.46 10.22
N THR A 186 -1.31 8.28 9.98
CA THR A 186 -0.15 7.78 10.72
C THR A 186 1.09 8.61 10.44
N LEU A 187 1.33 8.95 9.16
CA LEU A 187 2.41 9.87 8.77
C LEU A 187 2.30 11.20 9.52
N PHE A 188 1.14 11.86 9.54
CA PHE A 188 1.01 13.10 10.32
C PHE A 188 1.00 12.89 11.82
N GLY A 189 0.54 11.75 12.30
CA GLY A 189 0.68 11.37 13.71
C GLY A 189 2.12 11.42 14.19
N ASP A 190 3.03 10.82 13.42
CA ASP A 190 4.48 10.91 13.65
C ASP A 190 4.97 12.36 13.52
N LYS A 191 4.70 13.01 12.38
CA LYS A 191 5.21 14.36 12.07
C LYS A 191 4.71 15.44 13.03
N LEU A 192 3.51 15.31 13.57
CA LEU A 192 2.91 16.26 14.52
C LEU A 192 3.14 15.88 15.98
N GLY A 193 3.84 14.76 16.23
CA GLY A 193 4.10 14.21 17.56
C GLY A 193 5.14 14.97 18.39
N GLY A 194 5.81 15.95 17.78
CA GLY A 194 6.87 16.74 18.42
C GLY A 194 6.41 17.50 19.67
N THR A 195 7.35 17.83 20.55
CA THR A 195 7.11 18.77 21.66
C THR A 195 7.35 20.23 21.26
N TYR A 196 8.03 20.44 20.14
CA TYR A 196 8.36 21.73 19.52
C TYR A 196 8.43 21.56 18.00
N ASP A 197 8.63 22.68 17.28
CA ASP A 197 8.78 22.65 15.82
C ASP A 197 10.23 22.58 15.39
N ASP A 198 10.53 21.65 14.50
CA ASP A 198 11.77 21.62 13.74
C ASP A 198 11.44 21.26 12.27
N PRO A 199 11.15 22.28 11.44
CA PRO A 199 10.90 22.05 10.02
C PRO A 199 12.10 21.44 9.28
N GLY A 200 13.33 21.60 9.79
CA GLY A 200 14.53 20.97 9.21
C GLY A 200 14.63 19.48 9.56
N GLY A 201 14.16 19.11 10.75
CA GLY A 201 13.95 17.74 11.20
C GLY A 201 12.65 17.10 10.69
N ASP A 202 11.82 17.86 9.97
CA ASP A 202 10.54 17.44 9.40
C ASP A 202 9.56 16.97 10.50
N PHE A 203 9.44 17.73 11.60
CA PHE A 203 8.42 17.51 12.62
C PHE A 203 7.93 18.82 13.27
N TRP A 204 6.73 18.78 13.83
CA TRP A 204 6.03 19.91 14.42
C TRP A 204 5.33 19.52 15.73
N GLY A 205 5.18 20.51 16.61
CA GLY A 205 4.49 20.37 17.88
C GLY A 205 2.98 20.50 17.75
N ASN A 206 2.28 19.38 17.55
CA ASN A 206 0.81 19.35 17.57
C ASN A 206 0.27 17.99 18.04
N ARG A 207 0.77 17.54 19.20
CA ARG A 207 0.36 16.28 19.84
C ARG A 207 -1.15 16.05 19.95
N PRO A 208 -1.99 17.05 20.29
CA PRO A 208 -3.44 16.83 20.36
C PRO A 208 -4.06 16.41 19.02
N ILE A 209 -3.56 16.93 17.90
CA ILE A 209 -4.01 16.51 16.56
C ILE A 209 -3.35 15.18 16.17
N ALA A 210 -2.06 15.01 16.45
CA ALA A 210 -1.34 13.76 16.21
C ALA A 210 -2.05 12.56 16.85
N THR A 211 -2.39 12.65 18.14
CA THR A 211 -3.10 11.61 18.88
C THR A 211 -4.44 11.28 18.23
N LYS A 212 -5.24 12.29 17.86
CA LYS A 212 -6.54 12.05 17.19
C LYS A 212 -6.40 11.36 15.84
N MET A 213 -5.40 11.73 15.05
CA MET A 213 -5.12 11.08 13.76
C MET A 213 -4.71 9.62 13.96
N LEU A 214 -3.83 9.36 14.92
CA LEU A 214 -3.36 8.00 15.21
C LEU A 214 -4.45 7.11 15.80
N GLU A 215 -5.28 7.62 16.71
CA GLU A 215 -6.45 6.92 17.22
C GLU A 215 -7.43 6.56 16.09
N CYS A 216 -7.66 7.48 15.15
CA CYS A 216 -8.52 7.25 14.00
C CYS A 216 -7.95 6.20 13.04
N ALA A 217 -6.64 6.25 12.74
CA ALA A 217 -5.97 5.25 11.92
C ALA A 217 -5.96 3.86 12.59
N LEU A 218 -5.73 3.82 13.90
CA LEU A 218 -5.78 2.60 14.69
C LEU A 218 -7.18 1.98 14.71
N ALA A 219 -8.22 2.81 14.87
CA ALA A 219 -9.61 2.38 14.83
C ALA A 219 -10.04 1.82 13.45
N GLN A 220 -9.38 2.25 12.36
CA GLN A 220 -9.51 1.63 11.03
C GLN A 220 -8.74 0.31 10.88
N GLY A 221 -8.02 -0.10 11.93
CA GLY A 221 -7.28 -1.34 11.98
C GLY A 221 -5.88 -1.27 11.35
N TYR A 222 -5.31 -0.07 11.22
CA TYR A 222 -3.93 0.14 10.77
C TYR A 222 -2.97 0.04 11.95
N GLY A 223 -2.42 -1.15 12.17
CA GLY A 223 -1.64 -1.45 13.37
C GLY A 223 -0.40 -0.59 13.58
N ASP A 224 0.22 -0.08 12.51
CA ASP A 224 1.39 0.79 12.60
C ASP A 224 1.08 2.14 13.26
N ALA A 225 -0.17 2.59 13.25
CA ALA A 225 -0.59 3.76 14.02
C ALA A 225 -0.43 3.56 15.53
N ALA A 226 -0.59 2.32 16.02
CA ALA A 226 -0.39 2.01 17.43
C ALA A 226 1.07 2.20 17.86
N PHE A 227 2.02 2.05 16.94
CA PHE A 227 3.42 2.24 17.25
C PHE A 227 3.69 3.70 17.64
N GLU A 228 3.33 4.63 16.75
CA GLU A 228 3.49 6.06 17.02
C GLU A 228 2.63 6.52 18.20
N LEU A 229 1.39 6.03 18.30
CA LEU A 229 0.50 6.36 19.42
C LEU A 229 1.08 5.88 20.75
N GLY A 230 1.67 4.70 20.79
CA GLY A 230 2.32 4.15 21.97
C GLY A 230 3.44 5.06 22.48
N TYR A 231 4.28 5.59 21.57
CA TYR A 231 5.33 6.56 21.93
C TYR A 231 4.76 7.89 22.43
N LEU A 232 3.70 8.43 21.81
CA LEU A 232 3.06 9.65 22.34
C LEU A 232 2.46 9.43 23.72
N GLN A 233 2.02 8.21 24.00
CA GLN A 233 1.40 7.84 25.26
C GLN A 233 2.40 7.54 26.38
N THR A 234 3.70 7.35 26.13
CA THR A 234 4.66 7.08 27.21
C THR A 234 4.85 8.29 28.12
N GLY A 235 4.63 9.51 27.63
CA GLY A 235 4.64 10.73 28.45
C GLY A 235 5.92 10.87 29.30
N ASP A 236 5.74 11.04 30.62
CA ASP A 236 6.82 11.08 31.62
C ASP A 236 7.11 9.69 32.23
N PHE A 237 6.67 8.62 31.57
CA PHE A 237 6.80 7.24 32.02
C PHE A 237 6.13 6.97 33.37
N SER A 238 5.00 7.63 33.66
CA SER A 238 4.18 7.28 34.81
C SER A 238 3.64 5.85 34.70
N PRO A 239 3.29 5.17 35.80
CA PRO A 239 2.72 3.81 35.73
C PRO A 239 1.48 3.71 34.84
N GLU A 240 0.65 4.76 34.81
CA GLU A 240 -0.54 4.82 33.95
C GLU A 240 -0.16 4.95 32.47
N ASP A 241 0.80 5.81 32.15
CA ASP A 241 1.30 6.03 30.79
C ASP A 241 1.92 4.76 30.21
N LYS A 242 2.77 4.09 31.01
CA LYS A 242 3.38 2.81 30.64
C LYS A 242 2.33 1.74 30.36
N ALA A 243 1.36 1.59 31.25
CA ALA A 243 0.30 0.60 31.09
C ALA A 243 -0.57 0.89 29.86
N ARG A 244 -0.82 2.17 29.55
CA ARG A 244 -1.56 2.59 28.35
C ARG A 244 -0.77 2.29 27.09
N ALA A 245 0.50 2.70 27.01
CA ALA A 245 1.38 2.41 25.87
C ALA A 245 1.53 0.90 25.63
N LEU A 246 1.73 0.11 26.69
CA LEU A 246 1.80 -1.37 26.60
C LEU A 246 0.55 -1.97 25.95
N ARG A 247 -0.65 -1.53 26.34
CA ARG A 247 -1.91 -1.97 25.74
C ARG A 247 -2.01 -1.55 24.27
N THR A 248 -1.64 -0.32 23.96
CA THR A 248 -1.68 0.21 22.58
C THR A 248 -0.74 -0.57 21.67
N PHE A 249 0.52 -0.78 22.06
CA PHE A 249 1.45 -1.61 21.29
C PHE A 249 0.91 -3.02 21.09
N HIS A 250 0.31 -3.63 22.13
CA HIS A 250 -0.26 -4.97 22.04
C HIS A 250 -1.41 -5.04 21.03
N GLU A 251 -2.29 -4.03 21.01
CA GLU A 251 -3.33 -3.89 19.98
C GLU A 251 -2.73 -3.73 18.58
N GLY A 252 -1.65 -2.97 18.44
CA GLY A 252 -0.88 -2.87 17.21
C GLY A 252 -0.42 -4.22 16.68
N VAL A 253 0.03 -5.12 17.56
CA VAL A 253 0.39 -6.51 17.18
C VAL A 253 -0.83 -7.30 16.71
N LYS A 254 -1.99 -7.16 17.37
CA LYS A 254 -3.25 -7.78 16.91
C LYS A 254 -3.62 -7.32 15.50
N LEU A 255 -3.32 -6.07 15.18
CA LEU A 255 -3.58 -5.47 13.87
C LEU A 255 -2.46 -5.68 12.86
N GLY A 256 -1.43 -6.45 13.21
CA GLY A 256 -0.38 -6.89 12.29
C GLY A 256 0.86 -5.99 12.23
N SER A 257 1.08 -5.11 13.20
CA SER A 257 2.30 -4.28 13.23
C SER A 257 3.51 -5.05 13.78
N ALA A 258 4.48 -5.28 12.90
CA ALA A 258 5.79 -5.83 13.28
C ALA A 258 6.56 -4.87 14.21
N LYS A 259 6.45 -3.56 13.97
CA LYS A 259 7.11 -2.53 14.80
C LYS A 259 6.67 -2.63 16.26
N CYS A 260 5.37 -2.76 16.50
CA CYS A 260 4.83 -2.98 17.84
C CYS A 260 5.31 -4.29 18.47
N ALA A 261 5.38 -5.38 17.69
CA ALA A 261 5.85 -6.67 18.18
C ALA A 261 7.34 -6.61 18.57
N THR A 262 8.17 -5.95 17.76
CA THR A 262 9.58 -5.68 18.09
C THR A 262 9.71 -4.83 19.34
N LYS A 263 8.96 -3.72 19.45
CA LYS A 263 8.97 -2.87 20.65
C LYS A 263 8.65 -3.69 21.90
N LEU A 264 7.57 -4.48 21.88
CA LEU A 264 7.21 -5.31 23.02
C LEU A 264 8.25 -6.39 23.34
N SER A 265 8.85 -7.03 22.34
CA SER A 265 9.95 -7.97 22.56
C SER A 265 11.10 -7.32 23.34
N VAL A 266 11.53 -6.12 22.91
CA VAL A 266 12.62 -5.36 23.54
C VAL A 266 12.25 -4.91 24.95
N GLU A 267 11.02 -4.44 25.17
CA GLU A 267 10.51 -4.08 26.49
C GLU A 267 10.49 -5.27 27.46
N PHE A 268 10.05 -6.45 27.02
CA PHE A 268 10.06 -7.66 27.84
C PHE A 268 11.47 -8.22 28.12
N ARG A 269 12.48 -7.87 27.30
CA ARG A 269 13.90 -8.14 27.59
C ARG A 269 14.52 -7.17 28.61
N GLY A 270 13.76 -6.19 29.08
CA GLY A 270 14.22 -5.23 30.09
C GLY A 270 15.00 -4.05 29.52
N PHE A 271 14.76 -3.67 28.26
CA PHE A 271 15.28 -2.40 27.73
C PHE A 271 14.88 -1.23 28.61
N ASP A 272 15.82 -0.33 28.92
CA ASP A 272 15.60 0.82 29.80
C ASP A 272 15.02 0.46 31.19
N LEU A 273 15.30 -0.74 31.68
CA LEU A 273 14.88 -1.14 33.03
C LEU A 273 15.63 -0.37 34.11
N SER A 274 16.91 -0.05 33.88
CA SER A 274 17.77 0.61 34.87
C SER A 274 17.48 2.09 35.07
N ASN A 275 16.99 2.80 34.03
CA ASN A 275 16.63 4.22 34.13
C ASN A 275 15.15 4.42 34.50
N GLY A 276 14.37 3.34 34.58
CA GLY A 276 12.97 3.38 34.96
C GLY A 276 12.01 3.75 33.83
N GLU A 277 12.42 3.74 32.56
CA GLU A 277 11.55 4.02 31.41
C GLU A 277 10.88 2.76 30.85
N ASN A 278 11.42 1.57 31.15
CA ASN A 278 10.82 0.28 30.77
C ASN A 278 9.32 0.20 31.11
N LEU A 279 8.51 -0.27 30.15
CA LEU A 279 7.05 -0.28 30.27
C LEU A 279 6.51 -1.35 31.23
N ILE A 280 7.29 -2.40 31.50
CA ILE A 280 6.85 -3.62 32.21
C ILE A 280 7.36 -3.62 33.66
N GLY A 281 8.57 -3.10 33.88
CA GLY A 281 9.24 -3.04 35.18
C GLY A 281 9.98 -4.33 35.58
N TYR A 282 10.07 -5.33 34.71
CA TYR A 282 10.81 -6.58 34.92
C TYR A 282 11.07 -7.30 33.59
N ILE A 283 11.94 -8.32 33.63
CA ILE A 283 12.29 -9.14 32.46
C ILE A 283 11.37 -10.36 32.37
N ASP A 284 10.82 -10.62 31.18
CA ASP A 284 10.11 -11.84 30.82
C ASP A 284 10.57 -12.35 29.44
N GLU A 285 11.62 -13.16 29.44
CA GLU A 285 12.21 -13.73 28.22
C GLU A 285 11.21 -14.58 27.42
N ALA A 286 10.27 -15.26 28.09
CA ALA A 286 9.31 -16.12 27.41
C ALA A 286 8.27 -15.31 26.62
N ARG A 287 7.79 -14.17 27.16
CA ARG A 287 6.94 -13.23 26.40
C ARG A 287 7.75 -12.56 25.29
N ALA A 288 8.98 -12.14 25.59
CA ALA A 288 9.86 -11.53 24.58
C ALA A 288 10.09 -12.45 23.38
N GLU A 289 10.33 -13.74 23.61
CA GLU A 289 10.52 -14.73 22.54
C GLU A 289 9.26 -14.87 21.67
N ARG A 290 8.07 -14.95 22.28
CA ARG A 290 6.81 -15.02 21.51
C ARG A 290 6.58 -13.77 20.67
N TYR A 291 6.83 -12.58 21.20
CA TYR A 291 6.77 -11.35 20.42
C TYR A 291 7.81 -11.30 19.30
N THR A 292 9.00 -11.86 19.52
CA THR A 292 10.04 -11.96 18.48
C THR A 292 9.55 -12.83 17.32
N VAL A 293 8.99 -14.02 17.61
CA VAL A 293 8.42 -14.91 16.57
C VAL A 293 7.33 -14.19 15.77
N LEU A 294 6.43 -13.49 16.45
CA LEU A 294 5.35 -12.75 15.79
C LEU A 294 5.90 -11.58 14.96
N SER A 295 6.91 -10.85 15.48
CA SER A 295 7.54 -9.75 14.76
C SER A 295 8.20 -10.23 13.46
N ASP A 296 9.04 -11.26 13.52
CA ASP A 296 9.71 -11.86 12.35
C ASP A 296 8.69 -12.27 11.27
N THR A 297 7.53 -12.76 11.71
CA THR A 297 6.46 -13.18 10.81
C THR A 297 5.74 -11.97 10.22
N LEU A 298 5.35 -10.98 11.03
CA LEU A 298 4.66 -9.78 10.55
C LEU A 298 5.56 -8.94 9.62
N GLU A 299 6.86 -8.86 9.89
CA GLU A 299 7.84 -8.17 9.03
C GLU A 299 7.97 -8.86 7.66
N ARG A 300 7.93 -10.19 7.65
CA ARG A 300 7.96 -10.96 6.40
C ARG A 300 6.69 -10.79 5.57
N TYR A 301 5.53 -10.60 6.21
CA TYR A 301 4.23 -10.48 5.55
C TYR A 301 3.51 -9.17 5.95
N PRO A 302 4.09 -8.00 5.64
CA PRO A 302 3.59 -6.73 6.12
C PRO A 302 2.16 -6.50 5.65
N GLY A 303 1.26 -6.16 6.56
CA GLY A 303 -0.15 -5.88 6.27
C GLY A 303 -0.96 -7.04 5.66
N ARG A 304 -0.43 -8.27 5.62
CA ARG A 304 -1.10 -9.42 4.97
C ARG A 304 -2.08 -10.16 5.89
N PHE A 305 -1.89 -10.11 7.20
CA PHE A 305 -2.81 -10.74 8.15
C PHE A 305 -2.80 -10.03 9.50
N LYS A 306 -3.90 -10.23 10.23
CA LYS A 306 -4.11 -9.78 11.61
C LYS A 306 -4.04 -10.98 12.56
N LEU A 307 -3.83 -10.70 13.84
CA LEU A 307 -3.70 -11.69 14.92
C LEU A 307 -4.84 -11.51 15.95
N PRO A 308 -6.11 -11.72 15.57
CA PRO A 308 -7.24 -11.47 16.46
C PRO A 308 -7.31 -12.41 17.68
N ASN A 309 -6.59 -13.53 17.66
CA ASN A 309 -6.51 -14.47 18.78
C ASN A 309 -5.24 -14.29 19.62
N LEU A 310 -4.52 -13.16 19.48
CA LEU A 310 -3.26 -12.92 20.19
C LEU A 310 -3.36 -13.14 21.70
N ASP A 311 -4.41 -12.65 22.36
CA ASP A 311 -4.59 -12.78 23.81
C ASP A 311 -4.66 -14.24 24.28
N LYS A 312 -5.08 -15.18 23.40
CA LYS A 312 -5.18 -16.60 23.73
C LYS A 312 -3.84 -17.30 23.79
N VAL A 313 -2.82 -16.74 23.15
CA VAL A 313 -1.48 -17.34 23.05
C VAL A 313 -0.41 -16.48 23.71
N LEU A 314 -0.66 -15.18 23.86
CA LEU A 314 0.27 -14.19 24.38
C LEU A 314 -0.48 -13.08 25.14
N PRO A 315 -1.18 -13.40 26.24
CA PRO A 315 -1.86 -12.38 27.03
C PRO A 315 -0.86 -11.45 27.71
N LEU A 316 -1.25 -10.18 27.87
CA LEU A 316 -0.48 -9.22 28.67
C LEU A 316 -0.43 -9.62 30.16
N PRO A 317 0.65 -9.25 30.87
CA PRO A 317 0.68 -9.37 32.33
C PRO A 317 -0.53 -8.69 33.00
N PRO A 318 -0.99 -9.21 34.15
CA PRO A 318 -0.38 -10.27 34.96
C PRO A 318 -0.75 -11.71 34.54
N ALA A 319 -1.52 -11.90 33.47
CA ALA A 319 -1.99 -13.23 33.07
C ALA A 319 -0.81 -14.15 32.67
N PRO A 320 -0.74 -15.40 33.19
CA PRO A 320 0.36 -16.31 32.87
C PRO A 320 0.31 -16.74 31.40
N LEU A 321 1.49 -17.06 30.85
CA LEU A 321 1.58 -17.57 29.48
C LEU A 321 0.96 -18.98 29.37
N PRO A 322 0.11 -19.24 28.35
CA PRO A 322 -0.33 -20.58 28.00
C PRO A 322 0.87 -21.47 27.64
N LYS A 323 0.75 -22.80 27.83
CA LYS A 323 1.78 -23.74 27.38
C LYS A 323 2.00 -23.62 25.87
N TRP A 324 3.26 -23.67 25.46
CA TRP A 324 3.69 -23.65 24.07
C TRP A 324 4.81 -24.67 23.90
N ASP A 325 4.78 -25.41 22.81
CA ASP A 325 5.72 -26.48 22.46
C ASP A 325 7.05 -25.96 21.87
N GLY A 326 7.19 -24.64 21.73
CA GLY A 326 8.34 -24.00 21.09
C GLY A 326 8.26 -23.98 19.56
N ASN A 327 7.21 -24.54 18.96
CA ASN A 327 7.03 -24.52 17.51
C ASN A 327 6.50 -23.13 17.08
N LYS A 328 7.29 -22.39 16.31
CA LYS A 328 6.93 -21.05 15.84
C LYS A 328 5.63 -21.03 15.03
N GLN A 329 5.42 -22.05 14.19
CA GLN A 329 4.27 -22.11 13.31
C GLN A 329 2.97 -22.33 14.09
N THR A 330 2.99 -23.18 15.12
CA THR A 330 1.81 -23.42 15.97
C THR A 330 1.40 -22.16 16.72
N LEU A 331 2.37 -21.34 17.17
CA LEU A 331 2.10 -20.04 17.79
C LEU A 331 1.43 -19.07 16.80
N ILE A 332 1.99 -18.94 15.60
CA ILE A 332 1.50 -18.05 14.55
C ILE A 332 0.06 -18.44 14.14
N ASP A 333 -0.17 -19.72 13.89
CA ASP A 333 -1.47 -20.21 13.43
C ASP A 333 -2.54 -20.11 14.53
N ALA A 334 -2.18 -20.32 15.79
CA ALA A 334 -3.09 -20.11 16.92
C ALA A 334 -3.41 -18.61 17.18
N ALA A 335 -2.50 -17.70 16.81
CA ALA A 335 -2.72 -16.25 16.91
C ALA A 335 -3.60 -15.70 15.78
N LYS A 336 -3.59 -16.32 14.60
CA LYS A 336 -4.47 -15.98 13.46
C LYS A 336 -5.93 -16.34 13.76
N ALA A 337 -6.84 -15.80 12.95
CA ALA A 337 -8.24 -16.23 12.99
C ALA A 337 -8.36 -17.73 12.69
N VAL A 338 -9.22 -18.43 13.42
CA VAL A 338 -9.57 -19.82 13.09
C VAL A 338 -10.44 -19.76 11.83
N SER A 339 -9.83 -19.89 10.66
CA SER A 339 -10.60 -20.27 9.47
C SER A 339 -10.93 -21.75 9.62
N PRO A 340 -12.21 -22.17 9.71
CA PRO A 340 -12.51 -23.56 9.41
C PRO A 340 -12.01 -23.78 7.98
N LEU A 341 -11.15 -24.79 7.79
CA LEU A 341 -10.80 -25.27 6.46
C LEU A 341 -12.11 -25.43 5.67
N PRO A 342 -12.17 -25.04 4.37
CA PRO A 342 -13.25 -25.48 3.53
C PRO A 342 -13.34 -27.00 3.70
N GLN A 343 -14.44 -27.47 4.28
CA GLN A 343 -14.69 -28.91 4.33
C GLN A 343 -14.56 -29.38 2.88
N PRO A 344 -13.73 -30.39 2.58
CA PRO A 344 -13.81 -31.01 1.27
C PRO A 344 -15.27 -31.34 1.07
N SER A 345 -15.87 -30.79 0.01
CA SER A 345 -17.24 -31.11 -0.37
C SER A 345 -17.34 -32.62 -0.31
N SER A 346 -18.17 -33.10 0.63
CA SER A 346 -18.46 -34.51 0.77
C SER A 346 -18.90 -34.97 -0.61
N GLY A 347 -18.01 -35.70 -1.28
CA GLY A 347 -18.21 -36.19 -2.62
C GLY A 347 -19.57 -36.85 -2.67
N GLY A 348 -20.34 -36.50 -3.71
CA GLY A 348 -21.62 -37.09 -4.00
C GLY A 348 -21.55 -38.59 -3.78
N GLN A 349 -22.47 -39.05 -2.94
CA GLN A 349 -22.72 -40.44 -2.63
C GLN A 349 -22.95 -41.18 -3.95
N LEU A 350 -21.92 -41.81 -4.50
CA LEU A 350 -22.02 -42.70 -5.65
C LEU A 350 -22.74 -43.97 -5.18
N GLN A 351 -24.07 -43.96 -5.29
CA GLN A 351 -24.86 -45.18 -5.38
C GLN A 351 -25.05 -45.53 -6.86
N GLY A 352 -24.85 -46.80 -7.17
CA GLY A 352 -25.49 -47.45 -8.32
C GLY A 352 -24.55 -47.79 -9.46
N ARG A 353 -24.36 -49.09 -9.65
CA ARG A 353 -23.68 -49.72 -10.78
C ARG A 353 -24.34 -49.30 -12.09
N GLU A 354 -23.54 -48.85 -13.06
CA GLU A 354 -23.87 -48.99 -14.47
C GLU A 354 -22.60 -49.26 -15.29
N SER A 355 -22.82 -50.08 -16.31
CA SER A 355 -21.91 -50.96 -17.04
C SER A 355 -20.82 -50.28 -17.88
N ILE A 356 -19.66 -50.93 -17.92
CA ILE A 356 -18.57 -50.71 -18.89
C ILE A 356 -19.01 -51.21 -20.28
N PRO A 357 -18.64 -50.52 -21.37
CA PRO A 357 -18.22 -51.19 -22.58
C PRO A 357 -16.72 -50.99 -22.82
N GLU A 358 -16.03 -52.11 -23.04
CA GLU A 358 -14.65 -52.20 -23.51
C GLU A 358 -14.50 -51.46 -24.85
N SER A 359 -13.45 -50.66 -25.01
CA SER A 359 -12.58 -50.75 -26.19
C SER A 359 -11.35 -49.84 -26.07
N TYR A 360 -10.20 -50.42 -26.47
CA TYR A 360 -8.90 -49.82 -26.78
C TYR A 360 -7.92 -49.49 -25.64
N ALA A 361 -7.26 -50.57 -25.19
CA ALA A 361 -5.81 -50.79 -25.17
C ALA A 361 -4.82 -49.59 -25.19
N ALA A 362 -4.04 -49.54 -24.11
CA ALA A 362 -2.57 -49.43 -24.03
C ALA A 362 -1.82 -48.27 -24.71
N VAL A 363 -0.98 -47.58 -23.93
CA VAL A 363 0.50 -47.68 -23.97
C VAL A 363 1.10 -46.80 -22.86
N ARG A 364 1.97 -47.39 -22.03
CA ARG A 364 2.99 -46.69 -21.21
C ARG A 364 4.34 -46.83 -21.93
N PRO A 365 5.21 -45.81 -21.84
CA PRO A 365 6.61 -46.07 -21.42
C PRO A 365 7.04 -45.03 -20.37
N SER A 366 7.54 -45.41 -19.19
CA SER A 366 8.88 -45.94 -18.86
C SER A 366 9.99 -44.88 -18.86
N HIS A 367 10.60 -44.75 -17.68
CA HIS A 367 11.81 -44.01 -17.32
C HIS A 367 12.94 -44.04 -18.36
N GLN A 368 13.66 -42.92 -18.47
CA GLN A 368 15.10 -42.95 -18.69
C GLN A 368 15.80 -41.77 -18.00
N SER A 369 16.71 -42.14 -17.13
CA SER A 369 17.75 -41.35 -16.49
C SER A 369 18.86 -40.97 -17.48
N LEU A 370 19.35 -39.73 -17.42
CA LEU A 370 20.67 -39.35 -17.95
C LEU A 370 21.34 -38.36 -16.99
N ARG A 371 22.47 -38.81 -16.41
CA ARG A 371 23.54 -37.96 -15.88
C ARG A 371 24.23 -37.24 -17.05
N VAL A 372 24.87 -36.10 -16.82
CA VAL A 372 26.33 -35.89 -17.04
C VAL A 372 26.75 -34.41 -16.86
N ALA A 373 27.93 -34.28 -16.20
CA ALA A 373 28.99 -33.28 -16.25
C ALA A 373 28.81 -31.82 -15.81
N HIS A 374 29.64 -31.51 -14.81
CA HIS A 374 30.28 -30.22 -14.55
C HIS A 374 31.02 -29.64 -15.77
N GLY A 375 30.86 -28.34 -15.98
CA GLY A 375 31.76 -27.48 -16.74
C GLY A 375 31.82 -26.10 -16.08
N ARG A 376 33.01 -25.71 -15.62
CA ARG A 376 33.31 -24.50 -14.87
C ARG A 376 34.01 -23.53 -15.81
N GLU A 377 33.47 -22.33 -16.04
CA GLU A 377 34.24 -21.24 -16.62
C GLU A 377 34.00 -19.92 -15.88
N ARG A 378 35.11 -19.22 -15.63
CA ARG A 378 35.24 -17.91 -14.98
C ARG A 378 35.49 -16.84 -16.05
N GLY A 379 35.01 -15.63 -15.81
CA GLY A 379 35.36 -14.39 -16.52
C GLY A 379 34.11 -13.60 -16.83
N GLY A 380 33.95 -12.30 -16.57
CA GLY A 380 34.87 -11.26 -16.14
C GLY A 380 34.05 -10.04 -15.68
N ARG A 381 34.60 -9.26 -14.75
CA ARG A 381 34.01 -8.01 -14.25
C ARG A 381 34.22 -6.91 -15.28
N ALA A 382 33.16 -6.17 -15.61
CA ALA A 382 33.23 -4.83 -16.19
C ALA A 382 32.41 -3.87 -15.31
N ASN A 383 33.11 -2.86 -14.78
CA ASN A 383 32.54 -1.72 -14.07
C ASN A 383 31.87 -0.77 -15.08
N VAL A 384 30.65 -0.31 -14.78
CA VAL A 384 30.09 0.96 -15.30
C VAL A 384 29.41 1.69 -14.12
N PRO A 385 29.69 2.99 -13.89
CA PRO A 385 29.13 3.76 -12.79
C PRO A 385 27.84 4.48 -13.21
N GLY A 386 26.91 4.64 -12.27
CA GLY A 386 25.71 5.48 -12.46
C GLY A 386 24.51 4.99 -11.65
N GLY A 387 24.61 5.01 -10.32
CA GLY A 387 23.49 4.70 -9.43
C GLY A 387 22.51 5.88 -9.39
N ALA A 388 21.30 5.66 -9.90
CA ALA A 388 20.12 6.44 -9.53
C ALA A 388 19.79 6.17 -8.04
N PRO A 389 19.20 7.13 -7.31
CA PRO A 389 18.90 6.95 -5.89
C PRO A 389 17.90 5.79 -5.70
N ASP A 390 18.25 4.87 -4.78
CA ASP A 390 17.41 3.76 -4.34
C ASP A 390 16.05 4.29 -3.88
N MET A 391 15.00 4.06 -4.67
CA MET A 391 13.63 4.18 -4.18
C MET A 391 13.42 3.15 -3.07
N PRO A 392 12.71 3.48 -1.98
CA PRO A 392 12.30 2.48 -1.01
C PRO A 392 11.51 1.40 -1.75
N LYS A 393 11.98 0.15 -1.65
CA LYS A 393 11.32 -1.03 -2.23
C LYS A 393 9.85 -0.96 -1.87
N THR A 394 9.00 -0.75 -2.87
CA THR A 394 7.57 -0.52 -2.71
C THR A 394 6.96 -1.77 -2.08
N GLN A 395 6.72 -1.74 -0.76
CA GLN A 395 6.08 -2.84 -0.05
C GLN A 395 4.61 -2.90 -0.49
N PHE A 396 4.21 -4.03 -1.07
CA PHE A 396 2.81 -4.27 -1.39
C PHE A 396 2.03 -4.63 -0.12
N ALA A 397 1.42 -3.64 0.55
CA ALA A 397 0.23 -3.85 1.36
C ALA A 397 -0.43 -2.50 1.67
N LEU A 398 -1.68 -2.37 1.22
CA LEU A 398 -2.65 -1.34 1.60
C LEU A 398 -3.89 -2.03 2.19
#